data_AF-A0A529M0M6-F1
#
_entry.id   AF-A0A529M0M6-F1
#
_cell.length_a   1.000
_cell.length_b   1.000
_cell.length_c   1.000
_cell.angle_alpha   90.00
_cell.angle_beta   90.00
_cell.angle_gamma   90.00
#
_symmetry.space_group_name_H-M   'P 1'
#
loop_
_entity.id
_entity.type
_entity.pdbx_description
1 polymer ?
#
loop_
_entity_poly.entity_id
_entity_poly.type
_entity_poly.pdbx_seq_one_letter_code
_entity_poly.pdbx_strand_id
1 'polypeptide(L)'
;MLNLTGQFRALVVAATIGFAPLAHAADTVIPATPEAGSFKIGIEPWLGYGQWHVAEAKGLFKASGLSDVQIVNFTEDKDINAALASGQLDAANIATHTAMGMVAA
;
A
#
# COMPACT_ATOMS: atom_id res chain seq x y z
N MET A 1 0.73 38.61 -59.90
CA MET A 1 1.50 39.43 -58.95
C MET A 1 0.50 40.26 -58.14
N LEU A 2 0.28 39.92 -56.86
CA LEU A 2 0.10 40.89 -55.76
C LEU A 2 0.10 40.13 -54.41
N ASN A 3 1.11 40.47 -53.62
CA ASN A 3 1.45 40.23 -52.20
C ASN A 3 0.69 39.25 -51.30
N LEU A 4 1.47 38.20 -50.98
CA LEU A 4 1.80 37.66 -49.65
C LEU A 4 1.87 38.71 -48.53
N THR A 5 0.97 38.66 -47.53
CA THR A 5 1.23 38.69 -46.06
C THR A 5 -0.03 39.06 -45.27
N GLY A 6 -0.46 38.14 -44.40
CA GLY A 6 -1.21 38.47 -43.20
C GLY A 6 -2.73 38.32 -43.29
N GLN A 7 -3.25 37.12 -43.02
CA GLN A 7 -4.50 37.00 -42.27
C GLN A 7 -4.40 35.87 -41.24
N PHE A 8 -4.79 36.27 -40.04
CA PHE A 8 -4.73 35.57 -38.77
C PHE A 8 -5.74 34.41 -38.69
N ARG A 9 -5.36 33.42 -37.86
CA ARG A 9 -6.20 32.62 -36.95
C ARG A 9 -6.94 31.39 -37.48
N ALA A 10 -6.95 30.40 -36.58
CA ALA A 10 -7.65 29.11 -36.57
C ALA A 10 -7.05 28.09 -37.54
N LEU A 11 -6.53 26.95 -37.10
CA LEU A 11 -7.25 25.95 -36.30
C LEU A 11 -6.22 25.05 -35.60
N VAL A 12 -6.11 25.15 -34.27
CA VAL A 12 -5.55 24.08 -33.45
C VAL A 12 -6.70 23.14 -33.15
N VAL A 13 -6.53 21.86 -33.48
CA VAL A 13 -7.14 20.63 -32.90
C VAL A 13 -7.20 19.59 -34.01
N ALA A 14 -6.41 18.52 -33.88
CA ALA A 14 -6.90 17.15 -33.99
C ALA A 14 -5.74 16.14 -33.90
N ALA A 15 -5.97 15.11 -33.07
CA ALA A 15 -5.32 13.81 -33.09
C ALA A 15 -3.92 13.68 -32.47
N THR A 16 -3.82 13.94 -31.17
CA THR A 16 -2.95 13.14 -30.30
C THR A 16 -3.82 12.31 -29.35
N ILE A 17 -4.54 11.32 -29.87
CA ILE A 17 -4.86 10.13 -29.06
C ILE A 17 -3.54 9.34 -29.02
N GLY A 18 -2.58 9.87 -28.26
CA GLY A 18 -1.36 9.18 -27.95
C GLY A 18 -1.74 7.98 -27.10
N PHE A 19 -1.23 6.82 -27.48
CA PHE A 19 -1.12 5.64 -26.61
C PHE A 19 -0.85 6.11 -25.18
N ALA A 20 -1.87 6.05 -24.32
CA ALA A 20 -1.61 6.01 -22.90
C ALA A 20 -0.85 4.69 -22.68
N PRO A 21 0.43 4.69 -22.27
CA PRO A 21 1.04 3.45 -21.87
C PRO A 21 0.16 2.92 -20.75
N LEU A 22 -0.30 1.66 -20.87
CA LEU A 22 -0.76 0.95 -19.68
C LEU A 22 0.36 1.15 -18.65
N ALA A 23 0.05 1.82 -17.54
CA ALA A 23 0.94 1.86 -16.41
C ALA A 23 1.08 0.41 -15.93
N HIS A 24 2.05 -0.31 -16.48
CA HIS A 24 2.57 -1.49 -15.83
C HIS A 24 3.11 -0.95 -14.51
N ALA A 25 2.60 -1.49 -13.39
CA ALA A 25 3.28 -1.34 -12.12
C ALA A 25 4.75 -1.64 -12.41
N ALA A 26 5.62 -0.63 -12.25
CA ALA A 26 7.03 -0.76 -12.56
C ALA A 26 7.53 -2.08 -11.95
N ASP A 27 8.34 -2.85 -12.69
CA ASP A 27 9.07 -4.03 -12.21
C ASP A 27 9.96 -3.62 -11.02
N THR A 28 9.31 -3.40 -9.89
CA THR A 28 9.95 -3.06 -8.63
C THR A 28 10.40 -4.40 -8.10
N VAL A 29 11.69 -4.66 -8.18
CA VAL A 29 12.30 -5.85 -7.60
C VAL A 29 11.97 -5.84 -6.11
N ILE A 30 11.03 -6.69 -5.69
CA ILE A 30 10.71 -6.87 -4.27
C ILE A 30 11.95 -7.52 -3.62
N PRO A 31 12.54 -6.90 -2.59
CA PRO A 31 13.70 -7.49 -1.92
C PRO A 31 13.38 -8.89 -1.38
N ALA A 32 14.30 -9.84 -1.59
CA ALA A 32 14.15 -11.21 -1.07
C ALA A 32 14.36 -11.30 0.45
N THR A 33 14.85 -10.22 1.06
CA THR A 33 15.13 -10.13 2.50
C THR A 33 14.31 -8.99 3.10
N PRO A 34 13.72 -9.18 4.29
CA PRO A 34 13.02 -8.12 4.98
C PRO A 34 13.94 -6.96 5.34
N GLU A 35 13.38 -5.76 5.42
CA GLU A 35 14.07 -4.58 5.90
C GLU A 35 14.46 -4.76 7.38
N ALA A 36 15.60 -4.18 7.76
CA ALA A 36 16.06 -4.22 9.13
C ALA A 36 15.20 -3.32 10.01
N GLY A 37 14.83 -3.78 11.20
CA GLY A 37 14.08 -2.99 12.16
C GLY A 37 13.09 -3.80 12.96
N SER A 38 12.20 -3.08 13.64
CA SER A 38 11.02 -3.64 14.27
C SER A 38 9.84 -3.67 13.29
N PHE A 39 8.93 -4.62 13.49
CA PHE A 39 7.71 -4.76 12.70
C PHE A 39 6.52 -4.94 13.65
N LYS A 40 5.62 -3.97 13.66
CA LYS A 40 4.42 -3.94 14.52
C LYS A 40 3.20 -4.38 13.74
N ILE A 41 2.59 -5.48 14.18
CA ILE A 41 1.33 -5.98 13.63
C ILE A 41 0.20 -5.77 14.64
N GLY A 42 -0.81 -5.00 14.23
CA GLY A 42 -2.04 -4.82 15.01
C GLY A 42 -2.98 -6.01 14.84
N ILE A 43 -3.50 -6.52 15.95
CA ILE A 43 -4.54 -7.56 15.98
C ILE A 43 -5.60 -7.23 17.05
N GLU A 44 -6.68 -7.98 17.04
CA GLU A 44 -7.68 -8.02 18.12
C GLU A 44 -7.63 -9.37 18.82
N PRO A 45 -8.21 -9.53 20.04
CA PRO A 45 -8.26 -10.81 20.75
C PRO A 45 -9.30 -11.78 20.15
N TRP A 46 -9.16 -12.08 18.86
CA TRP A 46 -10.00 -13.02 18.11
C TRP A 46 -9.26 -14.32 17.84
N LEU A 47 -9.93 -15.46 18.06
CA LEU A 47 -9.34 -16.80 17.91
C LEU A 47 -8.71 -17.04 16.52
N GLY A 48 -9.30 -16.44 15.47
CA GLY A 48 -8.78 -16.56 14.10
C GLY A 48 -7.47 -15.83 13.83
N TYR A 49 -6.89 -15.14 14.82
CA TYR A 49 -5.54 -14.56 14.76
C TYR A 49 -4.49 -15.37 15.53
N GLY A 50 -4.86 -16.54 16.06
CA GLY A 50 -3.97 -17.41 16.83
C GLY A 50 -2.70 -17.85 16.10
N GLN A 51 -2.71 -17.91 14.76
CA GLN A 51 -1.52 -18.23 13.96
C GLN A 51 -0.34 -17.28 14.20
N TRP A 52 -0.60 -16.01 14.53
CA TRP A 52 0.47 -15.05 14.81
C TRP A 52 1.21 -15.38 16.10
N HIS A 53 0.46 -15.75 17.13
CA HIS A 53 1.04 -16.22 18.40
C HIS A 53 1.77 -17.55 18.24
N VAL A 54 1.27 -18.46 17.40
CA VAL A 54 2.00 -19.70 17.08
C VAL A 54 3.31 -19.40 16.35
N ALA A 55 3.31 -18.45 15.42
CA ALA A 55 4.52 -18.03 14.70
C ALA A 55 5.56 -17.42 15.64
N GLU A 56 5.13 -16.56 16.58
CA GLU A 56 5.97 -16.00 17.64
C GLU A 56 6.56 -17.12 18.52
N ALA A 57 5.70 -17.98 19.07
CA ALA A 57 6.12 -19.05 19.99
C ALA A 57 7.06 -20.07 19.34
N LYS A 58 6.96 -20.28 18.03
CA LYS A 58 7.85 -21.16 17.25
C LYS A 58 9.08 -20.44 16.67
N GLY A 59 9.24 -19.15 16.91
CA GLY A 59 10.36 -18.36 16.39
C GLY A 59 10.36 -18.22 14.87
N LEU A 60 9.21 -18.34 14.20
CA LEU A 60 9.10 -18.33 12.74
C LEU A 60 9.41 -16.95 12.15
N PHE A 61 9.10 -15.87 12.86
CA PHE A 61 9.47 -14.52 12.40
C PHE A 61 10.99 -14.36 12.24
N LYS A 62 11.74 -14.78 13.26
CA LYS A 62 13.21 -14.74 13.23
C LYS A 62 13.78 -15.66 12.17
N ALA A 63 13.20 -16.86 12.00
CA ALA A 63 13.59 -17.78 10.93
C ALA A 63 13.36 -17.18 9.52
N SER A 64 12.36 -16.31 9.37
CA SER A 64 12.08 -15.54 8.15
C SER A 64 12.86 -14.22 8.04
N GLY A 65 13.82 -13.95 8.95
CA GLY A 65 14.65 -12.75 8.92
C GLY A 65 14.07 -11.53 9.63
N LEU A 66 12.87 -11.62 10.22
CA LEU A 66 12.27 -10.56 11.03
C LEU A 66 12.71 -10.72 12.48
N SER A 67 13.68 -9.91 12.91
CA SER A 67 14.31 -10.05 14.24
C SER A 67 13.47 -9.53 15.40
N ASP A 68 12.58 -8.57 15.16
CA ASP A 68 11.77 -7.89 16.18
C ASP A 68 10.35 -7.68 15.66
N VAL A 69 9.47 -8.67 15.87
CA VAL A 69 8.05 -8.57 15.54
C VAL A 69 7.26 -8.33 16.82
N GLN A 70 6.40 -7.32 16.82
CA GLN A 70 5.57 -6.94 17.95
C GLN A 70 4.10 -7.12 17.60
N ILE A 71 3.44 -8.06 18.27
CA ILE A 71 1.99 -8.26 18.16
C ILE A 71 1.30 -7.27 19.12
N VAL A 72 0.63 -6.26 18.57
CA VAL A 72 -0.06 -5.21 19.32
C VAL A 72 -1.56 -5.51 19.34
N ASN A 73 -2.11 -5.74 20.54
CA ASN A 73 -3.54 -6.02 20.70
C ASN A 73 -4.35 -4.73 20.86
N PHE A 74 -5.44 -4.64 20.10
CA PHE A 74 -6.47 -3.61 20.21
C PHE A 74 -7.80 -4.23 20.62
N THR A 75 -8.65 -3.43 21.27
CA THR A 75 -9.98 -3.86 21.70
C THR A 75 -11.04 -3.58 20.63
N GLU A 76 -10.85 -2.53 19.84
CA GLU A 76 -11.84 -2.07 18.87
C GLU A 76 -11.21 -1.83 17.50
N ASP A 77 -11.93 -2.25 16.45
CA ASP A 77 -11.63 -2.01 15.04
C ASP A 77 -11.21 -0.56 14.73
N LYS A 78 -11.91 0.44 15.30
CA LYS A 78 -11.61 1.85 15.01
C LYS A 78 -10.20 2.26 15.46
N ASP A 79 -9.69 1.66 16.53
CA ASP A 79 -8.41 2.03 17.12
C ASP A 79 -7.26 1.37 16.35
N ILE A 80 -7.40 0.10 15.92
CA ILE A 80 -6.44 -0.56 15.02
C ILE A 80 -6.40 0.14 13.65
N ASN A 81 -7.56 0.54 13.11
CA ASN A 81 -7.65 1.25 11.84
C ASN A 81 -6.96 2.62 11.91
N ALA A 82 -7.18 3.38 12.99
CA ALA A 82 -6.51 4.66 13.21
C ALA A 82 -5.00 4.51 13.42
N ALA A 83 -4.57 3.47 14.15
CA ALA A 83 -3.16 3.18 14.37
C ALA A 83 -2.44 2.82 13.05
N LEU A 84 -3.08 2.03 12.19
CA LEU A 84 -2.55 1.75 10.85
C LEU A 84 -2.47 3.02 10.00
N ALA A 85 -3.58 3.76 9.90
CA ALA A 85 -3.65 4.97 9.07
C ALA A 85 -2.67 6.08 9.52
N SER A 86 -2.32 6.13 10.80
CA SER A 86 -1.37 7.10 11.36
C SER A 86 0.09 6.65 11.32
N GLY A 87 0.39 5.46 10.79
CA GLY A 87 1.75 4.91 10.72
C GLY A 87 2.29 4.42 12.06
N GLN A 88 1.43 4.15 13.04
CA GLN A 88 1.83 3.53 14.32
C GLN A 88 2.04 2.02 14.20
N LEU A 89 1.49 1.41 13.14
CA LEU A 89 1.60 -0.01 12.82
C LEU A 89 2.17 -0.18 11.40
N ASP A 90 2.95 -1.24 11.19
CA ASP A 90 3.46 -1.62 9.88
C ASP A 90 2.47 -2.51 9.12
N ALA A 91 1.66 -3.28 9.86
CA ALA A 91 0.56 -4.07 9.33
C ALA A 91 -0.57 -4.21 10.35
N ALA A 92 -1.76 -4.60 9.87
CA ALA A 92 -2.90 -4.85 10.74
C ALA A 92 -3.83 -5.91 10.15
N ASN A 93 -4.45 -6.70 11.03
CA ASN A 93 -5.56 -7.56 10.69
C ASN A 93 -6.86 -6.76 10.69
N ILE A 94 -7.28 -6.29 9.52
CA ILE A 94 -8.51 -5.49 9.34
C ILE A 94 -9.48 -6.19 8.39
N ALA A 95 -10.77 -5.89 8.51
CA ALA A 95 -11.78 -6.43 7.62
C ALA A 95 -11.53 -5.98 6.16
N THR A 96 -11.73 -6.87 5.19
CA THR A 96 -11.44 -6.59 3.76
C THR A 96 -12.17 -5.35 3.25
N HIS A 97 -13.44 -5.16 3.63
CA HIS A 97 -14.21 -3.98 3.22
C HIS A 97 -13.64 -2.68 3.80
N THR A 98 -13.10 -2.72 5.02
CA THR A 98 -12.39 -1.60 5.64
C THR A 98 -11.11 -1.26 4.88
N ALA A 99 -10.31 -2.28 4.53
CA ALA A 99 -9.09 -2.09 3.74
C ALA A 99 -9.40 -1.44 2.37
N MET A 100 -10.47 -1.89 1.70
CA MET A 100 -10.94 -1.27 0.45
C MET A 100 -11.34 0.19 0.65
N GLY A 101 -12.01 0.51 1.76
CA GLY A 101 -12.37 1.89 2.11
C GLY A 101 -11.16 2.78 2.36
N MET A 102 -10.11 2.26 3.01
CA MET A 102 -8.87 3.00 3.27
C MET A 102 -8.10 3.34 2.00
N VAL A 103 -8.05 2.43 1.02
CA VAL A 103 -7.35 2.66 -0.26
C VAL A 103 -8.12 3.63 -1.16
N ALA A 104 -9.44 3.72 -1.00
CA ALA A 104 -10.28 4.63 -1.77
C ALA A 104 -10.37 6.05 -1.19
N ALA A 105 -9.87 6.26 0.03
CA ALA A 105 -9.90 7.54 0.76
C ALA A 105 -8.75 8.47 0.36
#